data_AF-A0A0Q7CB11-F1
#
_entry.id   AF-A0A0Q7CB11-F1
#
_cell.length_a   1.000
_cell.length_b   1.000
_cell.length_c   1.000
_cell.angle_alpha   90.00
_cell.angle_beta   90.00
_cell.angle_gamma   90.00
#
_symmetry.space_group_name_H-M   'P 1'
#
loop_
_entity.id
_entity.type
_entity.pdbx_description
1 polymer ?
#
loop_
_entity_poly.entity_id
_entity_poly.type
_entity_poly.pdbx_seq_one_letter_code
_entity_poly.pdbx_strand_id
1 'polypeptide(L)' 'MNQPQTNVEFITDLMEHSNHGALIQAFVVHAIDRYARLVSAARPEDLDTGLVSGHAWHGCAVEVCRKLAQRLG' A
#
# COMPACT_ATOMS: atom_id res chain seq x y z
N MET A 1 -8.75 7.58 -28.24
CA MET A 1 -9.03 6.46 -27.32
C MET A 1 -8.29 6.77 -26.02
N ASN A 2 -8.98 6.88 -24.89
CA ASN A 2 -8.28 7.06 -23.60
C ASN A 2 -7.67 5.72 -23.21
N GLN A 3 -6.36 5.69 -23.03
CA GLN A 3 -5.65 4.53 -22.51
C GLN A 3 -6.02 4.36 -21.02
N PRO A 4 -6.33 3.14 -20.54
CA PRO A 4 -6.65 2.93 -19.13
C PRO A 4 -5.44 3.27 -18.27
N GLN A 5 -5.68 4.03 -17.22
CA GLN A 5 -4.68 4.47 -16.25
C GLN A 5 -4.10 3.27 -15.51
N THR A 6 -2.78 3.24 -15.34
CA THR A 6 -2.09 2.26 -14.50
C THR A 6 -2.39 2.52 -13.02
N ASN A 7 -2.22 1.51 -12.16
CA ASN A 7 -2.39 1.68 -10.72
C ASN A 7 -1.44 2.74 -10.14
N VAL A 8 -0.24 2.90 -10.72
CA VAL A 8 0.72 3.93 -10.28
C VAL A 8 0.17 5.31 -10.61
N GLU A 9 -0.24 5.54 -11.86
CA GLU A 9 -0.82 6.82 -12.26
C GLU A 9 -2.07 7.15 -11.45
N PHE A 10 -2.92 6.17 -11.15
CA PHE A 10 -4.13 6.36 -10.35
C PHE A 10 -3.81 6.78 -8.91
N ILE A 11 -2.87 6.10 -8.26
CA ILE A 11 -2.50 6.44 -6.88
C ILE A 11 -1.80 7.80 -6.80
N THR A 12 -0.99 8.16 -7.80
CA THR A 12 -0.42 9.51 -7.90
C THR A 12 -1.51 10.57 -8.02
N ASP A 13 -2.45 10.41 -8.96
CA ASP A 13 -3.57 11.34 -9.13
C ASP A 13 -4.41 11.47 -7.86
N LEU A 14 -4.72 10.34 -7.20
CA LEU A 14 -5.42 10.31 -5.91
C LEU A 14 -4.71 11.12 -4.82
N MET A 15 -3.38 11.08 -4.78
CA MET A 15 -2.55 11.76 -3.78
C MET A 15 -2.24 13.23 -4.11
N GLU A 16 -2.24 13.60 -5.39
CA GLU A 16 -1.90 14.95 -5.88
C GLU A 16 -3.12 15.83 -6.14
N HIS A 17 -4.26 15.24 -6.53
CA HIS A 17 -5.47 15.95 -6.96
C HIS A 17 -6.68 15.68 -6.05
N SER A 18 -6.46 15.66 -4.74
CA SER A 18 -7.55 15.50 -3.76
C SER A 18 -8.19 16.83 -3.38
N ASN A 19 -9.53 16.82 -3.23
CA ASN A 19 -10.31 17.92 -2.65
C ASN A 19 -9.91 18.26 -1.20
N HIS A 20 -9.14 17.38 -0.54
CA HIS A 20 -8.66 17.59 0.83
C HIS A 20 -7.19 18.07 0.89
N GLY A 21 -6.60 18.40 -0.26
CA GLY A 21 -5.21 18.86 -0.35
C GLY A 21 -4.24 17.84 0.26
N ALA A 22 -3.17 18.32 0.91
CA ALA A 22 -2.10 17.48 1.45
C ALA A 22 -2.56 16.43 2.48
N LEU A 23 -3.73 16.58 3.11
CA LEU A 23 -4.25 15.62 4.10
C LEU A 23 -4.45 14.22 3.51
N ILE A 24 -4.77 14.12 2.21
CA ILE A 24 -4.91 12.83 1.53
C ILE A 24 -3.63 12.01 1.59
N GLN A 25 -2.47 12.67 1.52
CA GLN A 25 -1.18 11.99 1.48
C GLN A 25 -0.87 11.34 2.83
N ALA A 26 -1.11 12.08 3.92
CA ALA A 26 -0.99 11.56 5.27
C ALA A 26 -1.95 10.38 5.50
N PHE A 27 -3.19 10.51 5.02
CA PHE A 27 -4.19 9.45 5.13
C PHE A 27 -3.77 8.19 4.37
N VAL A 28 -3.32 8.30 3.12
CA VAL A 28 -2.88 7.17 2.30
C VAL A 28 -1.66 6.49 2.92
N VAL A 29 -0.66 7.26 3.35
CA VAL A 29 0.53 6.70 4.03
C VAL A 29 0.14 5.95 5.30
N HIS A 30 -0.75 6.51 6.12
CA HIS A 30 -1.25 5.85 7.32
C HIS A 30 -2.06 4.58 7.01
N ALA A 31 -2.88 4.59 5.97
CA ALA A 31 -3.63 3.42 5.52
C ALA A 31 -2.70 2.28 5.07
N ILE A 32 -1.66 2.62 4.31
CA ILE A 32 -0.63 1.67 3.86
C ILE A 32 0.14 1.09 5.05
N ASP A 33 0.60 1.93 5.99
CA ASP A 33 1.29 1.46 7.21
C ASP A 33 0.42 0.49 8.00
N ARG A 34 -0.83 0.87 8.26
CA ARG A 34 -1.78 0.02 9.01
C ARG A 34 -1.99 -1.32 8.32
N TYR A 35 -2.23 -1.32 7.02
CA TYR A 35 -2.45 -2.56 6.27
C TYR A 35 -1.20 -3.44 6.22
N ALA A 36 -0.04 -2.84 5.96
CA ALA A 36 1.23 -3.56 5.94
C ALA A 36 1.52 -4.22 7.30
N ARG A 37 1.26 -3.54 8.42
CA ARG A 37 1.41 -4.14 9.75
C ARG A 37 0.49 -5.34 9.95
N LEU A 38 -0.77 -5.23 9.55
CA LEU A 38 -1.74 -6.33 9.65
C LEU A 38 -1.28 -7.55 8.85
N VAL A 39 -0.85 -7.34 7.60
CA VAL A 39 -0.39 -8.43 6.72
C VAL A 39 0.93 -9.03 7.21
N SER A 40 1.89 -8.21 7.66
CA SER A 40 3.17 -8.68 8.19
C SER A 40 3.06 -9.42 9.53
N ALA A 41 1.93 -9.29 10.23
CA ALA A 41 1.67 -9.99 11.49
C ALA A 41 0.87 -11.29 11.28
N ALA A 42 0.29 -11.49 10.09
CA ALA A 42 -0.46 -12.68 9.74
C ALA A 42 0.49 -13.81 9.30
N ARG A 43 0.03 -15.06 9.43
CA ARG A 43 0.78 -16.19 8.89
C ARG A 43 0.64 -16.19 7.36
N PRO A 44 1.71 -16.44 6.59
CA PRO A 44 1.64 -16.43 5.12
C PRO A 44 0.54 -17.33 4.55
N GLU A 45 0.23 -18.46 5.16
CA GLU A 45 -0.79 -19.39 4.66
C GLU A 45 -2.22 -18.81 4.76
N ASP A 46 -2.45 -17.89 5.70
CA ASP A 46 -3.73 -17.20 5.87
C ASP A 46 -3.91 -16.03 4.88
N LEU A 47 -2.86 -15.71 4.11
CA LEU A 47 -2.82 -14.60 3.15
C LEU A 47 -2.89 -15.06 1.69
N ASP A 48 -2.91 -16.37 1.45
CA ASP A 48 -2.99 -16.90 0.09
C ASP A 48 -4.28 -16.41 -0.59
N THR A 49 -4.08 -15.72 -1.72
CA THR A 49 -5.17 -15.35 -2.61
C THR A 49 -5.05 -16.19 -3.87
N GLY A 50 -6.16 -16.46 -4.56
CA GLY A 50 -6.12 -17.20 -5.82
C GLY A 50 -5.26 -16.56 -6.93
N LEU A 51 -4.73 -15.36 -6.71
CA LEU A 51 -3.91 -14.59 -7.65
C LEU A 51 -2.47 -14.36 -7.16
N VAL A 52 -2.24 -14.32 -5.84
CA VAL A 52 -0.94 -13.98 -5.24
C VAL A 52 -0.70 -14.88 -4.04
N SER A 53 0.49 -15.47 -3.97
CA SER A 53 0.86 -16.29 -2.82
C SER A 53 0.95 -15.45 -1.55
N GLY A 54 0.49 -16.01 -0.45
CA GLY A 54 0.49 -15.32 0.83
C GLY A 54 1.89 -15.02 1.34
N HIS A 55 2.89 -15.82 0.94
CA HIS A 55 4.31 -15.52 1.16
C HIS A 55 4.77 -14.26 0.40
N ALA A 56 4.36 -14.10 -0.86
CA ALA A 56 4.68 -12.89 -1.61
C ALA A 56 4.00 -11.67 -0.98
N TRP A 57 2.74 -11.81 -0.57
CA TRP A 57 1.99 -10.75 0.09
C TRP A 57 2.57 -10.35 1.46
N HIS A 58 2.93 -11.32 2.27
CA HIS A 58 3.66 -11.09 3.52
C HIS A 58 5.00 -10.40 3.27
N GLY A 59 5.77 -10.84 2.26
CA GLY A 59 7.04 -10.23 1.88
C GLY A 59 6.89 -8.75 1.50
N CYS A 60 5.90 -8.41 0.68
CA CYS A 60 5.57 -7.02 0.35
C CYS A 60 5.24 -6.20 1.59
N ALA A 61 4.44 -6.74 2.51
CA ALA A 61 4.06 -6.06 3.73
C ALA A 61 5.27 -5.75 4.63
N VAL A 62 6.17 -6.72 4.80
CA VAL A 62 7.44 -6.52 5.56
C VAL A 62 8.29 -5.42 4.92
N GLU A 63 8.43 -5.42 3.59
CA GLU A 63 9.19 -4.40 2.88
C GLU A 63 8.59 -3.00 3.06
N VAL A 64 7.26 -2.88 2.95
CA VAL A 64 6.53 -1.62 3.14
C VAL A 64 6.70 -1.11 4.57
N CYS A 65 6.52 -1.97 5.59
CA CYS A 65 6.76 -1.61 6.98
C CYS A 65 8.16 -1.03 7.18
N ARG A 66 9.19 -1.68 6.61
CA ARG A 66 10.58 -1.20 6.69
C ARG A 66 10.75 0.17 6.02
N LYS A 67 10.23 0.35 4.81
CA LYS A 67 10.34 1.60 4.05
C LYS A 67 9.62 2.77 4.75
N LEU A 68 8.44 2.52 5.33
CA LEU A 68 7.70 3.54 6.06
C LEU A 68 8.36 3.90 7.40
N ALA A 69 8.87 2.92 8.14
CA ALA A 69 9.64 3.19 9.35
C ALA A 69 10.87 4.06 9.08
N GLN A 70 11.58 3.82 7.96
CA GLN A 70 12.73 4.64 7.54
C GLN A 70 12.36 6.05 7.11
N ARG A 71 11.13 6.28 6.62
CA ARG A 71 10.67 7.57 6.13
C ARG A 71 10.07 8.45 7.24
N LEU A 72 9.45 7.84 8.25
CA LEU A 72 8.67 8.52 9.28
C LEU A 72 9.39 8.61 10.63
N GLY A 73 10.37 7.74 10.89
CA GLY A 73 11.26 7.83 12.05
C GLY A 73 12.40 8.80 11.79
#